data_AF-A0A8H7MF94-F1
#
_entry.id   AF-A0A8H7MF94-F1
#
_cell.length_a   1.000
_cell.length_b   1.000
_cell.length_c   1.000
_cell.angle_alpha   90.00
_cell.angle_beta   90.00
_cell.angle_gamma   90.00
#
_symmetry.space_group_name_H-M   'P 1'
#
loop_
_entity.id
_entity.type
_entity.pdbx_description
1 polymer ?
#
loop_
_entity_poly.entity_id
_entity_poly.type
_entity_poly.pdbx_seq_one_letter_code
_entity_poly.pdbx_strand_id
1 'polypeptide(L)' 'MPAFQVALFKLKPDADPALVQEWLAVSRTIPEKIPCVRRLVAGQPAASFEHVAKGWDMAAFIEFDSAESVTEFHGHPAHA' A
#
# COMPACT_ATOMS: atom_id res chain seq x y z
N MET A 1 -16.17 -11.29 6.99
CA MET A 1 -15.20 -10.67 7.92
C MET A 1 -14.23 -9.84 7.09
N PRO A 2 -13.78 -8.68 7.58
CA PRO A 2 -12.80 -7.87 6.86
C PRO A 2 -11.52 -8.68 6.61
N ALA A 3 -10.93 -8.50 5.43
CA ALA A 3 -9.62 -9.06 5.10
C ALA A 3 -8.58 -7.95 5.07
N PHE A 4 -7.33 -8.29 5.38
CA PHE A 4 -6.22 -7.34 5.42
C PHE A 4 -5.07 -7.84 4.56
N GLN A 5 -4.54 -6.95 3.72
CA GLN A 5 -3.31 -7.18 2.98
C GLN A 5 -2.24 -6.21 3.44
N VAL A 6 -1.04 -6.75 3.67
CA VAL A 6 0.14 -5.97 4.04
C VAL A 6 1.22 -6.25 3.01
N ALA A 7 1.66 -5.20 2.33
CA ALA A 7 2.79 -5.26 1.40
C ALA A 7 3.97 -4.48 2.00
N LEU A 8 5.15 -5.10 2.00
CA LEU A 8 6.40 -4.47 2.41
C LEU A 8 7.26 -4.26 1.16
N PHE A 9 7.81 -3.06 0.99
CA PHE A 9 8.56 -2.68 -0.19
C PHE A 9 10.02 -2.44 0.17
N LYS A 10 10.92 -3.08 -0.57
CA LYS A 10 12.33 -2.72 -0.63
C LYS A 10 12.54 -1.92 -1.90
N LEU A 11 12.92 -0.65 -1.76
CA LEU A 11 13.18 0.22 -2.89
C LEU A 11 14.55 -0.12 -3.47
N LYS A 12 14.70 0.10 -4.78
CA LYS A 12 16.02 0.06 -5.41
C LYS A 12 16.91 1.14 -4.79
N PRO A 13 18.24 0.94 -4.70
CA PRO A 13 19.15 1.95 -4.12
C PRO A 13 19.10 3.31 -4.82
N ASP A 14 18.74 3.33 -6.10
CA ASP A 14 18.63 4.49 -6.98
C ASP A 14 17.18 4.93 -7.21
N ALA A 15 16.24 4.51 -6.36
CA ALA A 15 14.83 4.91 -6.49
C ALA A 15 14.69 6.44 -6.38
N ASP A 16 14.03 7.03 -7.38
CA ASP A 16 13.74 8.47 -7.39
C ASP A 16 12.73 8.83 -6.28
N PRO A 17 13.09 9.71 -5.33
CA PRO A 17 12.19 10.16 -4.28
C PRO A 17 10.88 10.77 -4.82
N ALA A 18 10.92 11.41 -5.99
CA ALA A 18 9.73 12.01 -6.60
C ALA A 18 8.70 10.94 -6.99
N LEU A 19 9.15 9.83 -7.58
CA LEU A 19 8.29 8.70 -7.93
C LEU A 19 7.71 8.01 -6.68
N VAL A 20 8.49 7.95 -5.59
CA VAL A 20 7.98 7.42 -4.31
C VAL A 20 6.85 8.30 -3.77
N GLN A 21 7.00 9.62 -3.82
CA GLN A 21 5.95 10.55 -3.37
C GLN A 21 4.72 10.51 -4.28
N GLU A 22 4.91 10.39 -5.60
CA GLU A 22 3.82 10.19 -6.55
C GLU A 22 3.05 8.91 -6.25
N TRP A 23 3.75 7.79 -6.05
CA TRP A 23 3.12 6.52 -5.70
C TRP A 23 2.33 6.62 -4.40
N LEU A 24 2.88 7.28 -3.37
CA LEU A 24 2.18 7.53 -2.11
C LEU A 24 0.93 8.38 -2.32
N ALA A 25 0.96 9.39 -3.18
CA ALA A 25 -0.20 10.20 -3.52
C ALA A 25 -1.28 9.38 -4.25
N VAL A 26 -0.89 8.59 -5.24
CA VAL A 26 -1.81 7.70 -5.98
C VAL A 26 -2.47 6.69 -5.05
N SER A 27 -1.69 6.06 -4.16
CA SER A 27 -2.19 5.04 -3.23
C SER A 27 -3.35 5.55 -2.36
N ARG A 28 -3.34 6.83 -1.97
CA ARG A 28 -4.40 7.45 -1.16
C ARG A 28 -5.72 7.59 -1.91
N THR A 29 -5.70 7.58 -3.25
CA THR A 29 -6.89 7.69 -4.09
C THR A 29 -7.56 6.34 -4.36
N ILE A 30 -6.90 5.23 -4.03
CA ILE A 30 -7.39 3.87 -4.35
C ILE A 30 -8.75 3.56 -3.69
N PRO A 31 -9.01 3.90 -2.40
CA PRO A 31 -10.31 3.63 -1.79
C PRO A 31 -11.48 4.35 -2.49
N GLU A 32 -11.23 5.47 -3.18
CA GLU A 32 -12.26 6.19 -3.95
C GLU A 32 -12.54 5.53 -5.31
N LYS A 33 -11.58 4.74 -5.82
CA LYS A 33 -11.64 4.11 -7.15
C LYS A 33 -12.08 2.66 -7.11
N ILE A 34 -11.82 1.95 -6.01
CA ILE A 34 -12.08 0.52 -5.89
C ILE A 34 -13.04 0.30 -4.70
N PRO A 35 -14.34 0.09 -4.95
CA PRO A 35 -15.36 0.07 -3.90
C PRO A 35 -15.11 -0.94 -2.77
N CYS A 36 -14.47 -2.07 -3.06
CA CYS A 36 -14.19 -3.11 -2.08
C CYS A 36 -13.01 -2.80 -1.13
N VAL A 37 -12.29 -1.69 -1.37
CA VAL A 37 -11.21 -1.19 -0.51
C VAL A 37 -11.79 -0.21 0.50
N ARG A 38 -11.85 -0.61 1.77
CA ARG A 38 -12.31 0.26 2.86
C ARG A 38 -11.29 1.32 3.22
N ARG A 39 -10.02 0.94 3.20
CA ARG A 39 -8.92 1.81 3.61
C ARG A 39 -7.62 1.34 2.98
N LEU A 40 -6.83 2.29 2.51
CA LEU A 40 -5.43 2.07 2.16
C LEU A 40 -4.58 3.11 2.89
N VAL A 41 -3.56 2.63 3.61
CA VAL A 41 -2.54 3.48 4.21
C VAL A 41 -1.18 2.99 3.75
N ALA A 42 -0.37 3.88 3.19
CA ALA A 42 1.00 3.58 2.82
C ALA A 42 1.96 4.68 3.28
N GLY A 43 3.21 4.28 3.53
CA GLY A 43 4.23 5.20 4.02
C GLY A 43 5.53 4.51 4.40
N GLN A 44 6.53 5.33 4.70
CA GLN A 44 7.83 4.89 5.18
C GLN A 44 7.78 4.61 6.69
N PRO A 45 8.72 3.79 7.22
CA PRO A 45 8.89 3.64 8.66
C PRO A 45 9.06 4.99 9.35
N ALA A 46 8.47 5.14 10.53
CA ALA A 46 8.78 6.28 11.39
C ALA A 46 10.27 6.26 11.75
N ALA A 47 10.95 7.41 11.68
CA ALA A 47 12.40 7.50 11.90
C ALA A 47 12.85 6.87 13.23
N SER A 48 12.08 7.05 14.31
CA SER A 48 12.39 6.45 15.62
C SER A 48 12.23 4.92 15.67
N PHE A 49 11.60 4.32 14.67
CA PHE A 49 11.30 2.89 14.56
C PHE A 49 11.90 2.24 13.29
N GLU A 50 12.82 2.92 12.60
CA GLU A 50 13.47 2.38 11.40
C GLU A 50 14.18 1.03 11.68
N HIS A 51 14.76 0.89 12.88
CA HIS A 51 15.45 -0.34 13.32
C HIS A 51 14.53 -1.58 13.41
N VAL A 52 13.21 -1.40 13.63
CA VAL A 52 12.24 -2.50 13.62
C VAL A 52 11.67 -2.79 12.24
N ALA A 53 11.90 -1.92 11.25
CA ALA A 53 11.47 -2.14 9.87
C ALA A 53 12.31 -3.21 9.14
N LYS A 54 13.39 -3.72 9.75
CA LYS A 54 14.21 -4.84 9.23
C LYS A 54 14.67 -4.66 7.78
N GLY A 55 14.97 -3.42 7.40
CA GLY A 55 15.48 -3.06 6.08
C GLY A 55 14.40 -2.81 5.02
N TRP A 56 13.11 -2.95 5.34
CA TRP A 56 12.03 -2.51 4.47
C TRP A 56 11.90 -0.99 4.49
N ASP A 57 11.76 -0.39 3.31
CA ASP A 57 11.79 1.07 3.15
C ASP A 57 10.38 1.68 3.19
N MET A 58 9.35 0.86 2.92
CA MET A 58 7.97 1.31 2.87
C MET A 58 7.00 0.15 3.12
N ALA A 59 5.77 0.48 3.52
CA ALA A 59 4.69 -0.49 3.63
C ALA A 59 3.38 0.08 3.08
N ALA A 60 2.48 -0.82 2.66
CA ALA A 60 1.07 -0.54 2.42
C ALA A 60 0.20 -1.51 3.19
N PHE A 61 -0.81 -0.97 3.86
CA PHE A 61 -1.86 -1.70 4.56
C PHE A 61 -3.18 -1.42 3.86
N ILE A 62 -3.87 -2.49 3.49
CA ILE A 62 -5.15 -2.43 2.79
C ILE A 62 -6.17 -3.22 3.60
N GLU A 63 -7.32 -2.60 3.87
CA GLU A 63 -8.48 -3.23 4.48
C GLU A 63 -9.58 -3.42 3.43
N PHE A 64 -10.13 -4.62 3.37
CA PHE A 64 -11.19 -5.01 2.44
C PHE A 64 -12.46 -5.47 3.14
N ASP A 65 -13.57 -5.51 2.41
CA ASP A 65 -14.85 -6.02 2.92
C ASP A 65 -14.82 -7.51 3.29
N SER A 66 -14.20 -8.32 2.44
CA SER A 66 -14.10 -9.76 2.59
C SER A 66 -12.83 -10.34 1.96
N ALA A 67 -12.63 -11.66 2.09
CA ALA A 67 -11.52 -12.36 1.45
C ALA A 67 -11.66 -12.35 -0.09
N GLU A 68 -12.90 -12.43 -0.60
CA GLU A 68 -13.20 -12.38 -2.03
C GLU A 68 -12.86 -11.02 -2.64
N SER A 69 -13.05 -9.93 -1.87
CA SER A 69 -12.67 -8.56 -2.27
C SER A 69 -11.18 -8.42 -2.57
N VAL A 70 -10.31 -9.25 -1.98
CA VAL A 70 -8.88 -9.25 -2.30
C VAL A 70 -8.66 -9.62 -3.77
N THR A 71 -9.38 -10.62 -4.28
CA THR A 71 -9.28 -11.03 -5.69
C THR A 71 -9.86 -9.97 -6.62
N GLU A 72 -11.00 -9.37 -6.25
CA GLU A 72 -11.61 -8.26 -7.00
C GLU A 72 -10.66 -7.06 -7.12
N PHE A 73 -10.02 -6.68 -6.01
CA PHE A 73 -9.04 -5.60 -5.96
C PHE A 73 -7.89 -5.81 -6.95
N HIS A 74 -7.27 -7.00 -6.95
CA HIS A 74 -6.15 -7.29 -7.87
C HIS A 74 -6.56 -7.35 -9.34
N GLY A 75 -7.84 -7.63 -9.63
CA GLY A 75 -8.39 -7.64 -10.98
C GLY A 75 -8.91 -6.28 -11.47
N HIS A 76 -8.97 -5.27 -10.60
CA HIS A 76 -9.57 -3.98 -10.93
C HIS A 76 -8.62 -3.12 -11.79
N PRO A 77 -9.09 -2.44 -12.86
CA PRO A 77 -8.22 -1.63 -13.73
C PRO A 77 -7.45 -0.52 -13.01
N ALA A 78 -8.01 0.05 -11.94
CA ALA A 78 -7.34 1.07 -11.14
C ALA A 78 -6.24 0.54 -10.20
N HIS A 79 -6.10 -0.79 -10.07
CA HIS A 79 -4.99 -1.41 -9.35
C HIS A 79 -3.76 -1.64 -10.26
N ALA A 80 -3.97 -1.73 -11.58
CA ALA A 80 -2.93 -2.04 -12.57
C ALA A 80 -1.99 -0.87 -12.87
#